data_AF-A0A7S1V2M8-F1
#
_entry.id   AF-A0A7S1V2M8-F1
#
_cell.length_a   1.000
_cell.length_b   1.000
_cell.length_c   1.000
_cell.angle_alpha   90.00
_cell.angle_beta   90.00
_cell.angle_gamma   90.00
#
_symmetry.space_group_name_H-M   'P 1'
#
loop_
_entity.id
_entity.type
_entity.pdbx_description
1 polymer ?
#
loop_
_entity_poly.entity_id
_entity_poly.type
_entity_poly.pdbx_seq_one_letter_code
_entity_poly.pdbx_strand_id
1 'polypeptide(L)'
;MAATPAAAPSSRRRRPTTTTSTSTTTRGRASYHPHHTNYQHPSYRQRSHDDEELGRQRRRFWKVEYFVFGFVLVTLFLLSYRTSLIEEESNNNLLMDDAEKNTNNLSAAKKGEQQQNDKKKKKKNDFFIKEKPRVSHKRQPNQSIRFDDRQPRHDPDGSTHELKPLQAKAAWAQDRRPEKHIIKEYHVPKEDEIPFVDPDFYLSTMEKINVYVNQRPDLYKGREQLLGMLLEMNMNVTDEISEDVWKEIPLWEDIQKVHGTRPVLHGLEQCQAFRDAVPATERHLAIAGLFSSGTNLVSILLQHNCAIPERVDKLGRRRGHGMEWQVPYGKHTPLFLVKPEFHVTGRRTNIKNIHPDDCLVALSVRHPYDWIASMCRHGYTAKWAHTRKNCPHLANSENRTVRARFGAGITYFDNIAQMWNDWNGAYYYNATARPNIMFRFEDIVFYPKQLTRLLCGCIGGQLYEPKDHDS
;
A
#
# COMPACT_ATOMS: atom_id res chain seq x y z
N MET A 1 -25.97 28.71 -46.46
CA MET A 1 -25.83 28.70 -47.93
C MET A 1 -24.92 29.86 -48.32
N ALA A 2 -23.65 29.58 -48.58
CA ALA A 2 -22.72 30.51 -49.20
C ALA A 2 -21.49 29.72 -49.69
N ALA A 3 -21.03 30.09 -50.87
CA ALA A 3 -20.26 29.29 -51.81
C ALA A 3 -18.76 29.18 -51.49
N THR A 4 -18.19 28.05 -51.92
CA THR A 4 -16.77 27.80 -52.20
C THR A 4 -16.19 28.79 -53.22
N PRO A 5 -14.85 28.92 -53.27
CA PRO A 5 -14.22 28.68 -54.57
C PRO A 5 -12.95 27.82 -54.55
N ALA A 6 -12.70 27.33 -55.77
CA ALA A 6 -11.78 26.34 -56.26
C ALA A 6 -10.28 26.69 -56.21
N ALA A 7 -9.50 25.62 -56.37
CA ALA A 7 -8.06 25.54 -56.50
C ALA A 7 -7.50 26.08 -57.84
N ALA A 8 -6.19 26.37 -57.84
CA ALA A 8 -5.36 26.49 -59.04
C ALA A 8 -3.98 25.81 -58.80
N PRO A 9 -3.40 25.10 -59.80
CA PRO A 9 -2.13 24.39 -59.65
C PRO A 9 -0.95 25.20 -60.22
N SER A 10 0.21 25.17 -59.54
CA SER A 10 1.45 25.77 -60.04
C SER A 10 2.41 24.72 -60.61
N SER A 11 2.84 24.97 -61.83
CA SER A 11 3.72 24.14 -62.64
C SER A 11 5.18 24.59 -62.59
N ARG A 12 6.09 23.61 -62.75
CA ARG A 12 7.43 23.66 -63.39
C ARG A 12 8.51 24.60 -62.80
N ARG A 13 9.65 23.98 -62.45
CA ARG A 13 10.94 24.29 -63.08
C ARG A 13 11.93 23.11 -63.01
N ARG A 14 12.32 22.63 -64.20
CA ARG A 14 13.53 21.82 -64.46
C ARG A 14 14.72 22.77 -64.68
N ARG A 15 15.92 22.40 -64.25
CA ARG A 15 17.22 22.67 -64.92
C ARG A 15 18.35 21.84 -64.26
N PRO A 16 19.53 21.67 -64.89
CA PRO A 16 20.06 20.35 -65.19
C PRO A 16 21.45 20.05 -64.61
N THR A 17 21.79 18.75 -64.68
CA THR A 17 23.10 18.07 -64.76
C THR A 17 24.40 18.85 -64.56
N THR A 18 25.23 18.33 -63.64
CA THR A 18 26.69 18.25 -63.81
C THR A 18 27.21 16.92 -63.30
N THR A 19 27.86 16.20 -64.21
CA THR A 19 28.69 15.00 -64.03
C THR A 19 30.01 15.33 -63.35
N THR A 20 30.40 14.54 -62.34
CA THR A 20 31.83 14.27 -62.10
C THR A 20 32.01 12.86 -61.56
N SER A 21 32.80 12.09 -62.29
CA SER A 21 33.28 10.75 -61.99
C SER A 21 34.46 10.80 -61.02
N THR A 22 34.46 9.94 -60.00
CA THR A 22 35.70 9.37 -59.46
C THR A 22 35.43 7.98 -58.90
N SER A 23 36.14 7.03 -59.48
CA SER A 23 36.29 5.63 -59.12
C SER A 23 36.93 5.46 -57.74
N THR A 24 36.39 4.57 -56.89
CA THR A 24 37.23 3.73 -56.02
C THR A 24 36.48 2.51 -55.46
N THR A 25 37.08 1.35 -55.70
CA THR A 25 37.19 0.17 -54.83
C THR A 25 35.93 -0.59 -54.36
N THR A 26 35.71 -1.69 -55.08
CA THR A 26 35.16 -2.98 -54.69
C THR A 26 35.39 -3.39 -53.23
N ARG A 27 34.29 -3.57 -52.47
CA ARG A 27 34.15 -4.61 -51.43
C ARG A 27 32.74 -5.17 -51.48
N GLY A 28 32.65 -6.47 -51.77
CA GLY A 28 31.42 -7.23 -51.87
C GLY A 28 30.61 -7.19 -50.58
N ARG A 29 29.31 -6.91 -50.72
CA ARG A 29 28.30 -7.11 -49.68
C ARG A 29 27.15 -7.86 -50.33
N ALA A 30 26.86 -9.03 -49.76
CA ALA A 30 25.79 -9.91 -50.20
C ALA A 30 24.44 -9.20 -50.14
N SER A 31 23.75 -9.17 -51.28
CA SER A 31 22.37 -8.70 -51.39
C SER A 31 21.44 -9.70 -50.71
N TYR A 32 20.89 -9.31 -49.57
CA TYR A 32 19.77 -10.00 -48.93
C TYR A 32 18.48 -9.57 -49.65
N HIS A 33 17.89 -10.47 -50.44
CA HIS A 33 16.53 -10.32 -50.95
C HIS A 33 15.53 -10.51 -49.82
N PRO A 34 14.61 -9.57 -49.54
CA PRO A 34 13.47 -9.86 -48.69
C PRO A 34 12.41 -10.59 -49.54
N HIS A 35 12.29 -11.90 -49.32
CA HIS A 35 11.11 -12.64 -49.73
C HIS A 35 9.90 -12.12 -48.93
N HIS A 36 8.98 -11.44 -49.62
CA HIS A 36 7.62 -11.24 -49.15
C HIS A 36 6.93 -12.61 -49.09
N THR A 37 6.91 -13.23 -47.92
CA THR A 37 5.98 -14.33 -47.64
C THR A 37 4.64 -13.75 -47.24
N ASN A 38 3.63 -14.03 -48.07
CA ASN A 38 2.23 -13.87 -47.72
C ASN A 38 1.92 -14.76 -46.50
N TYR A 39 1.97 -14.17 -45.30
CA TYR A 39 1.44 -14.79 -44.10
C TYR A 39 -0.10 -14.69 -44.16
N GLN A 40 -0.74 -15.73 -44.70
CA GLN A 40 -2.16 -15.97 -44.45
C GLN A 40 -2.32 -16.27 -42.95
N HIS A 41 -3.14 -15.47 -42.28
CA HIS A 41 -3.57 -15.72 -40.91
C HIS A 41 -4.18 -17.13 -40.81
N PRO A 42 -3.78 -17.97 -39.85
CA PRO A 42 -4.48 -19.22 -39.60
C PRO A 42 -5.89 -18.88 -39.11
N SER A 43 -6.87 -19.45 -39.81
CA SER A 43 -8.28 -19.42 -39.43
C SER A 43 -8.45 -19.84 -37.97
N TYR A 44 -9.36 -19.12 -37.33
CA TYR A 44 -9.76 -19.28 -35.95
C TYR A 44 -10.10 -20.75 -35.66
N ARG A 45 -9.23 -21.44 -34.91
CA ARG A 45 -9.43 -22.82 -34.46
C ARG A 45 -10.63 -22.81 -33.50
N GLN A 46 -11.75 -23.41 -33.91
CA GLN A 46 -12.88 -23.68 -33.02
C GLN A 46 -12.35 -24.42 -31.79
N ARG A 47 -12.54 -23.82 -30.60
CA ARG A 47 -12.25 -24.49 -29.32
C ARG A 47 -13.16 -25.70 -29.23
N SER A 48 -12.58 -26.86 -28.92
CA SER A 48 -13.37 -28.06 -28.65
C SER A 48 -14.15 -27.85 -27.35
N HIS A 49 -15.34 -28.46 -27.30
CA HIS A 49 -16.23 -28.48 -26.15
C HIS A 49 -15.53 -28.94 -24.84
N ASP A 50 -14.45 -29.71 -24.98
CA ASP A 50 -13.64 -30.22 -23.87
C ASP A 50 -12.82 -29.13 -23.16
N ASP A 51 -12.37 -28.09 -23.87
CA ASP A 51 -11.65 -26.95 -23.27
C ASP A 51 -12.58 -26.09 -22.39
N GLU A 52 -13.87 -26.08 -22.71
CA GLU A 52 -14.90 -25.33 -21.99
C GLU A 52 -15.35 -26.05 -20.70
N GLU A 53 -15.41 -27.39 -20.75
CA GLU A 53 -15.62 -28.25 -19.58
C GLU A 53 -14.46 -28.13 -18.58
N LEU A 54 -13.21 -28.19 -19.05
CA LEU A 54 -12.02 -28.01 -18.21
C LEU A 54 -11.95 -26.59 -17.61
N GLY A 55 -12.40 -25.58 -18.37
CA GLY A 55 -12.57 -24.21 -17.89
C GLY A 55 -13.63 -24.09 -16.78
N ARG A 56 -14.76 -24.80 -16.91
CA ARG A 56 -15.81 -24.84 -15.87
C ARG A 56 -15.33 -25.55 -14.59
N GLN A 57 -14.61 -26.67 -14.71
CA GLN A 57 -14.06 -27.37 -13.55
C GLN A 57 -12.99 -26.55 -12.82
N ARG A 58 -12.09 -25.88 -13.56
CA ARG A 58 -11.14 -24.93 -12.94
C ARG A 58 -11.89 -23.79 -12.24
N ARG A 59 -12.91 -23.18 -12.84
CA ARG A 59 -13.68 -22.10 -12.19
C ARG A 59 -14.35 -22.51 -10.88
N ARG A 60 -14.82 -23.76 -10.74
CA ARG A 60 -15.40 -24.28 -9.48
C ARG A 60 -14.33 -24.47 -8.39
N PHE A 61 -13.16 -24.98 -8.76
CA PHE A 61 -12.05 -25.17 -7.82
C PHE A 61 -11.55 -23.83 -7.23
N TRP A 62 -11.52 -22.78 -8.06
CA TRP A 62 -11.07 -21.46 -7.61
C TRP A 62 -12.08 -20.75 -6.70
N LYS A 63 -13.40 -20.92 -6.89
CA LYS A 63 -14.41 -20.33 -5.97
C LYS A 63 -14.24 -20.83 -4.53
N VAL A 64 -13.88 -22.11 -4.35
CA VAL A 64 -13.65 -22.71 -3.03
C VAL A 64 -12.34 -22.17 -2.41
N GLU A 65 -11.26 -22.08 -3.19
CA GLU A 65 -10.00 -21.49 -2.69
C GLU A 65 -10.14 -20.01 -2.31
N TYR A 66 -10.89 -19.21 -3.07
CA TYR A 66 -11.13 -17.79 -2.74
C TYR A 66 -11.99 -17.61 -1.49
N PHE A 67 -13.00 -18.47 -1.29
CA PHE A 67 -13.83 -18.45 -0.09
C PHE A 67 -12.99 -18.76 1.16
N VAL A 68 -12.16 -19.81 1.10
CA VAL A 68 -11.25 -20.17 2.19
C VAL A 68 -10.21 -19.06 2.44
N PHE A 69 -9.67 -18.43 1.39
CA PHE A 69 -8.67 -17.37 1.54
C PHE A 69 -9.27 -16.08 2.12
N GLY A 70 -10.49 -15.72 1.71
CA GLY A 70 -11.25 -14.59 2.26
C GLY A 70 -11.59 -14.80 3.73
N PHE A 71 -12.14 -15.97 4.08
CA PHE A 71 -12.47 -16.34 5.46
C PHE A 71 -11.23 -16.33 6.37
N VAL A 72 -10.12 -16.90 5.92
CA VAL A 72 -8.84 -16.88 6.66
C VAL A 72 -8.34 -15.45 6.86
N LEU A 73 -8.44 -14.56 5.86
CA LEU A 73 -7.99 -13.18 5.98
C LEU A 73 -8.84 -12.37 6.96
N VAL A 74 -10.17 -12.52 6.93
CA VAL A 74 -11.08 -11.85 7.88
C VAL A 74 -10.83 -12.36 9.29
N THR A 75 -10.70 -13.69 9.47
CA THR A 75 -10.41 -14.30 10.77
C THR A 75 -9.06 -13.85 11.33
N LEU A 76 -8.02 -13.80 10.50
CA LEU A 76 -6.70 -13.30 10.89
C LEU A 76 -6.70 -11.80 11.21
N PHE A 77 -7.55 -11.01 10.54
CA PHE A 77 -7.72 -9.60 10.84
C PHE A 77 -8.39 -9.40 12.20
N LEU A 78 -9.50 -10.10 12.46
CA LEU A 78 -10.22 -10.05 13.74
C LEU A 78 -9.33 -10.55 14.91
N LEU A 79 -8.57 -11.63 14.70
CA LEU A 79 -7.61 -12.12 15.71
C LEU A 79 -6.47 -11.12 15.96
N SER A 80 -5.98 -10.44 14.92
CA SER A 80 -4.95 -9.40 15.07
C SER A 80 -5.50 -8.19 15.84
N TYR A 81 -6.74 -7.80 15.59
CA TYR A 81 -7.44 -6.72 16.30
C TYR A 81 -7.59 -7.06 17.80
N ARG A 82 -7.98 -8.31 18.11
CA ARG A 82 -8.05 -8.81 19.50
C ARG A 82 -6.71 -8.74 20.22
N THR A 83 -5.61 -9.14 19.57
CA THR A 83 -4.28 -9.04 20.21
C THR A 83 -3.88 -7.60 20.52
N SER A 84 -4.27 -6.64 19.68
CA SER A 84 -4.00 -5.22 19.92
C SER A 84 -4.82 -4.65 21.08
N LEU A 85 -6.09 -5.03 21.21
CA LEU A 85 -6.94 -4.61 22.34
C LEU A 85 -6.43 -5.17 23.68
N ILE A 86 -5.99 -6.44 23.71
CA ILE A 86 -5.44 -7.07 24.92
C ILE A 86 -4.11 -6.39 25.33
N GLU A 87 -3.26 -6.00 24.38
CA GLU A 87 -2.03 -5.28 24.68
C GLU A 87 -2.32 -3.88 25.24
N GLU A 88 -3.35 -3.18 24.74
CA GLU A 88 -3.76 -1.87 25.25
C GLU A 88 -4.29 -1.96 26.69
N GLU A 89 -5.13 -2.96 26.98
CA GLU A 89 -5.66 -3.22 28.32
C GLU A 89 -4.54 -3.62 29.30
N SER A 90 -3.60 -4.46 28.86
CA SER A 90 -2.43 -4.84 29.67
C SER A 90 -1.52 -3.64 29.98
N ASN A 91 -1.32 -2.73 29.02
CA ASN A 91 -0.50 -1.53 29.22
C ASN A 91 -1.18 -0.51 30.15
N ASN A 92 -2.50 -0.38 30.07
CA ASN A 92 -3.28 0.48 30.97
C ASN A 92 -3.27 -0.06 32.41
N ASN A 93 -3.37 -1.38 32.59
CA ASN A 93 -3.25 -1.99 33.92
C ASN A 93 -1.85 -1.83 34.52
N LEU A 94 -0.79 -1.95 33.69
CA LEU A 94 0.59 -1.71 34.14
C LEU A 94 0.81 -0.26 34.60
N LEU A 95 0.24 0.70 33.87
CA LEU A 95 0.29 2.13 34.22
C LEU A 95 -0.44 2.44 35.54
N MET A 96 -1.56 1.75 35.81
CA MET A 96 -2.30 1.90 37.07
C MET A 96 -1.53 1.30 38.25
N ASP A 97 -0.90 0.14 38.08
CA ASP A 97 -0.07 -0.49 39.12
C ASP A 97 1.15 0.36 39.50
N ASP A 98 1.77 1.02 38.51
CA ASP A 98 2.90 1.92 38.75
C ASP A 98 2.46 3.24 39.38
N ALA A 99 1.26 3.75 39.05
CA ALA A 99 0.67 4.90 39.72
C ALA A 99 0.38 4.59 41.20
N GLU A 100 -0.16 3.40 41.51
CA GLU A 100 -0.45 2.96 42.88
C GLU A 100 0.81 2.71 43.71
N LYS A 101 1.86 2.14 43.13
CA LYS A 101 3.17 2.02 43.78
C LYS A 101 3.78 3.38 44.08
N ASN A 102 3.63 4.36 43.20
CA ASN A 102 4.15 5.71 43.41
C ASN A 102 3.40 6.47 44.52
N THR A 103 2.08 6.34 44.63
CA THR A 103 1.32 6.90 45.77
C THR A 103 1.69 6.24 47.09
N ASN A 104 1.89 4.91 47.09
CA ASN A 104 2.32 4.19 48.30
C ASN A 104 3.74 4.62 48.74
N ASN A 105 4.67 4.81 47.79
CA ASN A 105 6.03 5.28 48.08
C ASN A 105 6.04 6.74 48.60
N LEU A 106 5.21 7.63 48.04
CA LEU A 106 5.04 8.99 48.55
C LEU A 106 4.47 9.02 49.97
N SER A 107 3.54 8.11 50.28
CA SER A 107 2.98 8.00 51.63
C SER A 107 4.00 7.47 52.65
N ALA A 108 4.87 6.55 52.24
CA ALA A 108 5.97 6.04 53.06
C ALA A 108 7.07 7.09 53.29
N ALA A 109 7.41 7.88 52.27
CA ALA A 109 8.39 8.97 52.37
C ALA A 109 7.93 10.06 53.36
N LYS A 110 6.65 10.44 53.34
CA LYS A 110 6.07 11.39 54.31
C LYS A 110 6.10 10.87 55.75
N LYS A 111 5.87 9.57 55.96
CA LYS A 111 6.01 8.94 57.29
C LYS A 111 7.47 8.90 57.77
N GLY A 112 8.42 8.74 56.84
CA GLY A 112 9.86 8.78 57.12
C GLY A 112 10.35 10.16 57.57
N GLU A 113 9.92 11.24 56.90
CA GLU A 113 10.27 12.63 57.27
C GLU A 113 9.73 13.01 58.65
N GLN A 114 8.52 12.56 59.00
CA GLN A 114 7.92 12.85 60.31
C GLN A 114 8.70 12.17 61.45
N GLN A 115 9.13 10.91 61.25
CA GLN A 115 9.97 10.21 62.23
C GLN A 115 11.41 10.77 62.33
N GLN A 116 11.97 11.31 61.24
CA GLN A 116 13.29 11.96 61.28
C GLN A 116 13.26 13.31 62.01
N ASN A 117 12.19 14.08 61.85
CA ASN A 117 12.00 15.35 62.57
C ASN A 117 11.83 15.13 64.09
N ASP A 118 11.13 14.07 64.49
CA ASP A 118 11.00 13.68 65.90
C ASP A 118 12.33 13.18 66.50
N LYS A 119 13.15 12.45 65.72
CA LYS A 119 14.49 12.04 66.15
C LYS A 119 15.50 13.20 66.20
N LYS A 120 15.40 14.20 65.32
CA LYS A 120 16.24 15.41 65.36
C LYS A 120 15.93 16.30 66.58
N LYS A 121 14.67 16.36 67.03
CA LYS A 121 14.31 17.02 68.30
C LYS A 121 14.91 16.31 69.52
N LYS A 122 15.05 14.98 69.49
CA LYS A 122 15.58 14.18 70.60
C LYS A 122 17.12 14.14 70.66
N LYS A 123 17.82 14.31 69.54
CA LYS A 123 19.30 14.28 69.45
C LYS A 123 20.02 15.61 69.69
N LYS A 124 19.31 16.71 69.96
CA LYS A 124 19.94 18.01 70.27
C LYS A 124 20.42 18.14 71.73
N ASN A 125 20.18 17.12 72.57
CA ASN A 125 20.56 17.11 73.99
C ASN A 125 21.79 16.25 74.33
N ASP A 126 22.32 15.45 73.41
CA ASP A 126 23.48 14.60 73.70
C ASP A 126 24.37 14.51 72.47
N PHE A 127 25.48 15.25 72.45
CA PHE A 127 26.78 14.73 72.02
C PHE A 127 27.91 15.74 72.22
N PHE A 128 28.87 15.39 73.07
CA PHE A 128 30.23 15.92 73.11
C PHE A 128 31.19 14.75 72.81
N ILE A 129 32.21 15.02 71.98
CA ILE A 129 33.52 14.35 71.89
C ILE A 129 33.76 13.15 70.92
N LYS A 130 34.73 13.45 70.04
CA LYS A 130 35.82 12.68 69.38
C LYS A 130 35.59 11.82 68.13
N GLU A 131 36.22 12.32 67.08
CA GLU A 131 36.67 11.69 65.85
C GLU A 131 37.78 10.64 66.07
N LYS A 132 37.87 9.67 65.15
CA LYS A 132 39.12 9.16 64.57
C LYS A 132 38.84 8.44 63.21
N PRO A 133 39.81 8.40 62.28
CA PRO A 133 39.58 8.01 60.88
C PRO A 133 39.99 6.55 60.57
N ARG A 134 39.46 5.97 59.48
CA ARG A 134 39.89 4.66 58.96
C ARG A 134 40.13 4.64 57.44
N VAL A 135 41.42 4.45 57.16
CA VAL A 135 42.16 3.73 56.11
C VAL A 135 41.39 2.90 55.06
N SER A 136 41.93 3.01 53.85
CA SER A 136 41.70 2.33 52.57
C SER A 136 42.03 0.82 52.51
N HIS A 137 41.36 0.06 51.63
CA HIS A 137 41.98 -1.10 50.97
C HIS A 137 41.52 -1.29 49.51
N LYS A 138 42.53 -1.46 48.64
CA LYS A 138 42.46 -1.94 47.25
C LYS A 138 42.21 -3.46 47.21
N ARG A 139 41.48 -3.94 46.20
CA ARG A 139 41.65 -5.28 45.61
C ARG A 139 41.45 -5.21 44.10
N GLN A 140 42.35 -5.89 43.39
CA GLN A 140 42.39 -6.08 41.93
C GLN A 140 41.81 -7.46 41.53
N PRO A 141 41.62 -7.73 40.21
CA PRO A 141 40.56 -8.59 39.69
C PRO A 141 41.03 -10.01 39.28
N ASN A 142 40.06 -10.91 39.07
CA ASN A 142 40.26 -12.25 38.52
C ASN A 142 39.47 -12.45 37.20
N GLN A 143 40.24 -12.74 36.15
CA GLN A 143 40.13 -13.83 35.17
C GLN A 143 38.85 -14.06 34.33
N SER A 144 38.99 -13.64 33.06
CA SER A 144 38.81 -14.37 31.79
C SER A 144 37.89 -15.60 31.70
N ILE A 145 36.91 -15.50 30.80
CA ILE A 145 36.29 -16.63 30.08
C ILE A 145 36.46 -16.36 28.57
N ARG A 146 37.06 -17.32 27.86
CA ARG A 146 37.22 -17.35 26.39
C ARG A 146 35.91 -17.82 25.74
N PHE A 147 35.49 -17.16 24.67
CA PHE A 147 34.54 -17.70 23.70
C PHE A 147 35.13 -17.59 22.29
N ASP A 148 34.85 -18.63 21.50
CA ASP A 148 35.32 -18.91 20.14
C ASP A 148 35.08 -17.77 19.13
N ASP A 149 36.16 -17.37 18.46
CA ASP A 149 36.15 -16.54 17.26
C ASP A 149 35.79 -17.40 16.03
N ARG A 150 34.56 -17.28 15.52
CA ARG A 150 34.29 -17.50 14.10
C ARG A 150 34.15 -16.15 13.42
N GLN A 151 35.24 -15.71 12.80
CA GLN A 151 35.25 -14.50 11.98
C GLN A 151 34.34 -14.63 10.75
N PRO A 152 33.61 -13.57 10.36
CA PRO A 152 32.97 -13.49 9.06
C PRO A 152 34.02 -13.26 7.97
N ARG A 153 33.83 -13.92 6.82
CA ARG A 153 34.68 -13.77 5.64
C ARG A 153 34.69 -12.32 5.16
N HIS A 154 35.88 -11.74 5.08
CA HIS A 154 36.14 -10.48 4.38
C HIS A 154 35.98 -10.70 2.87
N ASP A 155 35.16 -9.86 2.22
CA ASP A 155 35.23 -9.63 0.77
C ASP A 155 36.54 -8.87 0.45
N PRO A 156 37.27 -9.22 -0.63
CA PRO A 156 38.59 -8.64 -0.94
C PRO A 156 38.55 -7.28 -1.63
N ASP A 157 37.40 -6.61 -1.68
CA ASP A 157 37.28 -5.22 -2.15
C ASP A 157 37.08 -4.31 -0.94
N GLY A 158 38.18 -3.70 -0.48
CA GLY A 158 38.22 -2.75 0.62
C GLY A 158 37.56 -1.40 0.34
N SER A 159 36.51 -1.33 -0.49
CA SER A 159 35.67 -0.14 -0.61
C SER A 159 34.70 -0.06 0.57
N THR A 160 35.12 0.64 1.62
CA THR A 160 34.20 1.20 2.59
C THR A 160 33.38 2.27 1.88
N HIS A 161 32.21 1.88 1.37
CA HIS A 161 31.17 2.85 1.03
C HIS A 161 30.69 3.47 2.34
N GLU A 162 31.35 4.56 2.74
CA GLU A 162 30.81 5.52 3.69
C GLU A 162 29.48 6.03 3.10
N LEU A 163 28.37 5.41 3.53
CA LEU A 163 27.03 5.89 3.27
C LEU A 163 26.88 7.21 4.04
N LYS A 164 27.30 8.29 3.39
CA LYS A 164 26.94 9.64 3.81
C LYS A 164 25.41 9.68 3.93
N PRO A 165 24.85 10.23 5.02
CA PRO A 165 23.42 10.42 5.12
C PRO A 165 22.94 11.13 3.85
N LEU A 166 21.83 10.65 3.28
CA LEU A 166 21.15 11.21 2.12
C LEU A 166 20.67 12.64 2.40
N GLN A 167 21.61 13.58 2.48
CA GLN A 167 21.41 15.02 2.28
C GLN A 167 21.67 15.39 0.81
N ALA A 168 21.54 14.41 -0.10
CA ALA A 168 21.56 14.64 -1.53
C ALA A 168 20.22 15.23 -1.98
N LYS A 169 20.14 16.55 -1.80
CA LYS A 169 19.72 17.52 -2.79
C LYS A 169 18.41 17.22 -3.53
N ALA A 170 17.41 18.00 -3.13
CA ALA A 170 16.26 18.49 -3.91
C ALA A 170 16.63 19.23 -5.22
N ALA A 171 17.71 18.86 -5.91
CA ALA A 171 18.12 19.47 -7.18
C ALA A 171 17.18 19.10 -8.34
N TRP A 172 16.44 17.99 -8.22
CA TRP A 172 15.42 17.61 -9.21
C TRP A 172 14.13 18.44 -9.12
N ALA A 173 13.92 19.18 -8.02
CA ALA A 173 12.74 20.01 -7.79
C ALA A 173 12.94 21.49 -8.19
N GLN A 174 14.17 21.93 -8.50
CA GLN A 174 14.47 23.34 -8.72
C GLN A 174 14.33 23.81 -10.19
N ASP A 175 14.28 22.89 -11.16
CA ASP A 175 14.22 23.28 -12.59
C ASP A 175 12.80 23.31 -13.18
N ARG A 176 11.79 23.00 -12.37
CA ARG A 176 10.41 23.40 -12.67
C ARG A 176 10.07 24.53 -11.71
N ARG A 177 10.21 25.78 -12.16
CA ARG A 177 9.54 26.89 -11.48
C ARG A 177 8.08 26.45 -11.28
N PRO A 178 7.51 26.52 -10.07
CA PRO A 178 6.08 26.45 -9.94
C PRO A 178 5.56 27.67 -10.69
N GLU A 179 5.11 27.48 -11.93
CA GLU A 179 4.07 28.37 -12.42
C GLU A 179 3.04 28.41 -11.31
N LYS A 180 2.59 29.61 -10.95
CA LYS A 180 1.43 29.80 -10.10
C LYS A 180 0.26 29.14 -10.83
N HIS A 181 0.15 27.82 -10.74
CA HIS A 181 -1.04 27.09 -11.06
C HIS A 181 -2.04 27.62 -10.06
N ILE A 182 -2.88 28.51 -10.58
CA ILE A 182 -4.19 28.77 -10.02
C ILE A 182 -4.75 27.38 -9.75
N ILE A 183 -4.76 26.97 -8.48
CA ILE A 183 -5.51 25.81 -8.02
C ILE A 183 -6.95 26.22 -8.32
N LYS A 184 -7.44 25.87 -9.51
CA LYS A 184 -8.86 25.88 -9.76
C LYS A 184 -9.42 24.93 -8.72
N GLU A 185 -10.27 25.45 -7.84
CA GLU A 185 -11.05 24.62 -6.94
C GLU A 185 -11.70 23.54 -7.80
N TYR A 186 -11.21 22.32 -7.65
CA TYR A 186 -11.80 21.19 -8.32
C TYR A 186 -13.19 21.03 -7.74
N HIS A 187 -14.19 20.94 -8.61
CA HIS A 187 -15.47 20.40 -8.22
C HIS A 187 -15.27 18.91 -7.96
N VAL A 188 -14.83 18.57 -6.75
CA VAL A 188 -15.13 17.27 -6.19
C VAL A 188 -16.67 17.20 -6.23
N PRO A 189 -17.27 16.23 -6.94
CA PRO A 189 -18.72 16.11 -6.99
C PRO A 189 -19.25 16.25 -5.57
N LYS A 190 -20.26 17.10 -5.40
CA LYS A 190 -20.86 17.29 -4.07
C LYS A 190 -21.34 15.93 -3.55
N GLU A 191 -21.38 15.76 -2.23
CA GLU A 191 -21.72 14.50 -1.54
C GLU A 191 -23.00 13.84 -2.09
N ASP A 192 -23.90 14.63 -2.68
CA ASP A 192 -25.21 14.24 -3.18
C ASP A 192 -25.20 13.79 -4.66
N GLU A 193 -24.12 14.07 -5.40
CA GLU A 193 -24.04 13.90 -6.88
C GLU A 193 -23.51 12.53 -7.32
N ILE A 194 -22.95 11.74 -6.40
CA ILE A 194 -22.55 10.37 -6.67
C ILE A 194 -23.64 9.45 -6.12
N PRO A 195 -24.58 8.94 -6.95
CA PRO A 195 -25.62 8.06 -6.46
C PRO A 195 -25.00 6.89 -5.68
N PHE A 196 -25.31 6.88 -4.38
CA PHE A 196 -24.58 6.17 -3.35
C PHE A 196 -24.57 4.65 -3.61
N VAL A 197 -25.69 4.10 -4.06
CA VAL A 197 -25.90 2.69 -4.42
C VAL A 197 -27.06 2.65 -5.43
N ASP A 198 -27.16 1.62 -6.26
CA ASP A 198 -28.43 1.29 -6.93
C ASP A 198 -29.54 1.25 -5.87
N PRO A 199 -30.55 2.14 -5.94
CA PRO A 199 -31.59 2.23 -4.93
C PRO A 199 -32.28 0.89 -4.66
N ASP A 200 -32.49 0.09 -5.70
CA ASP A 200 -33.20 -1.18 -5.58
C ASP A 200 -32.36 -2.22 -4.84
N PHE A 201 -31.06 -2.28 -5.15
CA PHE A 201 -30.12 -3.13 -4.42
C PHE A 201 -30.04 -2.72 -2.94
N TYR A 202 -29.94 -1.42 -2.66
CA TYR A 202 -29.89 -0.90 -1.30
C TYR A 202 -31.15 -1.26 -0.51
N LEU A 203 -32.33 -1.07 -1.09
CA LEU A 203 -33.60 -1.42 -0.45
C LEU A 203 -33.65 -2.92 -0.12
N SER A 204 -33.28 -3.79 -1.06
CA SER A 204 -33.29 -5.25 -0.84
C SER A 204 -32.34 -5.68 0.29
N THR A 205 -31.16 -5.05 0.39
CA THR A 205 -30.19 -5.34 1.44
C THR A 205 -30.68 -4.81 2.79
N MET A 206 -31.28 -3.61 2.82
CA MET A 206 -31.84 -3.03 4.04
C MET A 206 -33.01 -3.83 4.60
N GLU A 207 -33.87 -4.39 3.75
CA GLU A 207 -34.94 -5.29 4.21
C GLU A 207 -34.36 -6.52 4.91
N LYS A 208 -33.33 -7.15 4.34
CA LYS A 208 -32.63 -8.28 4.97
C LYS A 208 -31.98 -7.88 6.29
N ILE A 209 -31.27 -6.75 6.32
CA ILE A 209 -30.65 -6.22 7.55
C ILE A 209 -31.70 -6.05 8.65
N ASN A 210 -32.84 -5.42 8.34
CA ASN A 210 -33.89 -5.17 9.31
C ASN A 210 -34.47 -6.46 9.90
N VAL A 211 -34.55 -7.55 9.12
CA VAL A 211 -34.95 -8.87 9.65
C VAL A 211 -33.99 -9.32 10.75
N TYR A 212 -32.69 -9.31 10.50
CA TYR A 212 -31.69 -9.71 11.48
C TYR A 212 -31.69 -8.79 12.71
N VAL A 213 -31.69 -7.47 12.50
CA VAL A 213 -31.67 -6.47 13.58
C VAL A 213 -32.90 -6.61 14.49
N ASN A 214 -34.07 -6.88 13.94
CA ASN A 214 -35.29 -7.08 14.74
C ASN A 214 -35.28 -8.40 15.51
N GLN A 215 -34.66 -9.45 14.96
CA GLN A 215 -34.54 -10.75 15.64
C GLN A 215 -33.55 -10.71 16.81
N ARG A 216 -32.41 -10.02 16.64
CA ARG A 216 -31.31 -9.95 17.63
C ARG A 216 -30.75 -8.52 17.73
N PRO A 217 -31.51 -7.57 18.30
CA PRO A 217 -31.08 -6.19 18.42
C PRO A 217 -29.86 -6.03 19.34
N ASP A 218 -29.64 -6.96 20.28
CA ASP A 218 -28.47 -7.02 21.15
C ASP A 218 -27.16 -7.21 20.36
N LEU A 219 -27.21 -7.94 19.25
CA LEU A 219 -26.04 -8.21 18.41
C LEU A 219 -25.88 -7.19 17.30
N TYR A 220 -26.95 -6.86 16.58
CA TYR A 220 -26.82 -6.18 15.29
C TYR A 220 -27.13 -4.68 15.31
N LYS A 221 -27.80 -4.17 16.35
CA LYS A 221 -28.12 -2.74 16.42
C LYS A 221 -26.84 -1.91 16.53
N GLY A 222 -26.70 -0.92 15.66
CA GLY A 222 -25.49 -0.11 15.50
C GLY A 222 -24.37 -0.80 14.69
N ARG A 223 -24.60 -2.00 14.15
CA ARG A 223 -23.67 -2.76 13.29
C ARG A 223 -24.27 -3.06 11.91
N GLU A 224 -25.35 -2.37 11.55
CA GLU A 224 -26.15 -2.60 10.35
C GLU A 224 -25.30 -2.54 9.09
N GLN A 225 -24.37 -1.59 9.01
CA GLN A 225 -23.48 -1.44 7.85
C GLN A 225 -22.53 -2.64 7.68
N LEU A 226 -21.97 -3.17 8.77
CA LEU A 226 -21.08 -4.33 8.73
C LEU A 226 -21.86 -5.60 8.37
N LEU A 227 -23.04 -5.75 8.96
CA LEU A 227 -23.98 -6.81 8.62
C LEU A 227 -24.35 -6.75 7.13
N GLY A 228 -24.65 -5.56 6.61
CA GLY A 228 -24.90 -5.33 5.19
C GLY A 228 -23.77 -5.82 4.31
N MET A 229 -22.52 -5.46 4.61
CA MET A 229 -21.36 -5.93 3.85
C MET A 229 -21.24 -7.46 3.83
N LEU A 230 -21.47 -8.13 4.96
CA LEU A 230 -21.41 -9.59 5.04
C LEU A 230 -22.54 -10.26 4.25
N LEU A 231 -23.75 -9.69 4.32
CA LEU A 231 -24.91 -10.17 3.54
C LEU A 231 -24.71 -9.97 2.04
N GLU A 232 -24.10 -8.86 1.61
CA GLU A 232 -23.72 -8.62 0.21
C GLU A 232 -22.70 -9.65 -0.30
N MET A 233 -21.84 -10.15 0.59
CA MET A 233 -20.91 -11.24 0.31
C MET A 233 -21.58 -12.63 0.32
N ASN A 234 -22.91 -12.68 0.50
CA ASN A 234 -23.70 -13.90 0.61
C ASN A 234 -23.18 -14.82 1.74
N MET A 235 -22.67 -14.23 2.83
CA MET A 235 -22.27 -14.97 4.03
C MET A 235 -23.50 -15.24 4.89
N ASN A 236 -23.60 -16.45 5.41
CA ASN A 236 -24.65 -16.80 6.36
C ASN A 236 -24.22 -16.37 7.77
N VAL A 237 -24.58 -15.14 8.15
CA VAL A 237 -24.10 -14.49 9.39
C VAL A 237 -24.49 -15.19 10.69
N THR A 238 -25.56 -16.00 10.71
CA THR A 238 -25.98 -16.75 11.91
C THR A 238 -25.18 -18.02 12.11
N ASP A 239 -24.75 -18.66 11.01
CA ASP A 239 -24.10 -19.95 11.06
C ASP A 239 -22.56 -19.81 11.01
N GLU A 240 -22.06 -18.76 10.36
CA GLU A 240 -20.64 -18.54 10.12
C GLU A 240 -19.95 -17.67 11.18
N ILE A 241 -20.69 -16.84 11.92
CA ILE A 241 -20.14 -15.90 12.90
C ILE A 241 -20.81 -16.14 14.25
N SER A 242 -20.01 -16.53 15.24
CA SER A 242 -20.54 -16.78 16.59
C SER A 242 -21.01 -15.48 17.26
N GLU A 243 -21.95 -15.61 18.20
CA GLU A 243 -22.46 -14.46 18.95
C GLU A 243 -21.36 -13.71 19.70
N ASP A 244 -20.35 -14.44 20.22
CA ASP A 244 -19.23 -13.82 20.93
C ASP A 244 -18.38 -12.96 20.01
N VAL A 245 -18.17 -13.38 18.75
CA VAL A 245 -17.49 -12.55 17.75
C VAL A 245 -18.31 -11.30 17.44
N TRP A 246 -19.63 -11.41 17.31
CA TRP A 246 -20.50 -10.24 17.09
C TRP A 246 -20.44 -9.22 18.23
N LYS A 247 -20.31 -9.68 19.47
CA LYS A 247 -20.13 -8.80 20.64
C LYS A 247 -18.78 -8.08 20.63
N GLU A 248 -17.74 -8.70 20.09
CA GLU A 248 -16.41 -8.11 19.95
C GLU A 248 -16.31 -7.12 18.77
N ILE A 249 -17.18 -7.25 17.76
CA ILE A 249 -17.22 -6.32 16.62
C ILE A 249 -17.65 -4.92 17.13
N PRO A 250 -16.91 -3.85 16.81
CA PRO A 250 -17.25 -2.49 17.23
C PRO A 250 -18.55 -2.01 16.57
N LEU A 251 -19.19 -1.00 17.16
CA LEU A 251 -20.30 -0.32 16.51
C LEU A 251 -19.79 0.44 15.28
N TRP A 252 -20.67 0.66 14.31
CA TRP A 252 -20.35 1.44 13.12
C TRP A 252 -19.95 2.87 13.47
N GLU A 253 -20.58 3.48 14.47
CA GLU A 253 -20.21 4.81 14.97
C GLU A 253 -18.76 4.84 15.50
N ASP A 254 -18.32 3.79 16.20
CA ASP A 254 -16.95 3.69 16.70
C ASP A 254 -15.94 3.58 15.55
N ILE A 255 -16.27 2.80 14.52
CA ILE A 255 -15.47 2.71 13.29
C ILE A 255 -15.38 4.09 12.62
N GLN A 256 -16.51 4.79 12.48
CA GLN A 256 -16.55 6.12 11.88
C GLN A 256 -15.81 7.18 12.70
N LYS A 257 -15.77 7.04 14.02
CA LYS A 257 -14.99 7.93 14.89
C LYS A 257 -13.48 7.80 14.65
N VAL A 258 -12.99 6.60 14.38
CA VAL A 258 -11.56 6.34 14.13
C VAL A 258 -11.20 6.59 12.67
N HIS A 259 -12.02 6.11 11.74
CA HIS A 259 -11.70 6.11 10.32
C HIS A 259 -12.40 7.22 9.54
N GLY A 260 -13.36 7.93 10.11
CA GLY A 260 -14.21 8.89 9.40
C GLY A 260 -15.39 8.21 8.72
N THR A 261 -16.34 9.02 8.25
CA THR A 261 -17.62 8.57 7.66
C THR A 261 -17.52 8.20 6.18
N ARG A 262 -16.36 8.42 5.56
CA ARG A 262 -16.11 8.23 4.12
C ARG A 262 -14.63 7.91 3.86
N PRO A 263 -14.31 7.28 2.72
CA PRO A 263 -12.92 7.01 2.36
C PRO A 263 -12.14 8.31 2.15
N VAL A 264 -10.86 8.32 2.53
CA VAL A 264 -9.98 9.48 2.37
C VAL A 264 -8.95 9.18 1.28
N LEU A 265 -9.01 9.95 0.20
CA LEU A 265 -8.14 9.82 -0.95
C LEU A 265 -7.39 11.14 -1.18
N HIS A 266 -6.06 11.10 -1.15
CA HIS A 266 -5.20 12.20 -1.58
C HIS A 266 -4.85 12.04 -3.06
N GLY A 267 -4.85 13.12 -3.85
CA GLY A 267 -4.50 13.07 -5.26
C GLY A 267 -5.68 13.04 -6.23
N LEU A 268 -6.92 13.11 -5.75
CA LEU A 268 -8.12 13.13 -6.61
C LEU A 268 -8.15 14.34 -7.56
N GLU A 269 -7.52 15.45 -7.19
CA GLU A 269 -7.37 16.64 -8.02
C GLU A 269 -6.48 16.42 -9.26
N GLN A 270 -5.75 15.31 -9.34
CA GLN A 270 -4.91 14.97 -10.48
C GLN A 270 -5.68 14.19 -11.55
N CYS A 271 -6.88 13.70 -11.23
CA CYS A 271 -7.66 12.81 -12.08
C CYS A 271 -8.03 13.41 -13.44
N GLN A 272 -8.55 14.65 -13.49
CA GLN A 272 -8.92 15.25 -14.79
C GLN A 272 -7.68 15.49 -15.64
N ALA A 273 -6.62 16.05 -15.04
CA ALA A 273 -5.36 16.29 -15.75
C ALA A 273 -4.78 15.00 -16.35
N PHE A 274 -4.83 13.88 -15.61
CA PHE A 274 -4.44 12.57 -16.13
C PHE A 274 -5.33 12.10 -17.29
N ARG A 275 -6.66 12.23 -17.16
CA ARG A 275 -7.59 11.87 -18.23
C ARG A 275 -7.40 12.71 -19.49
N ASP A 276 -7.10 13.99 -19.35
CA ASP A 276 -6.86 14.90 -20.46
C ASP A 276 -5.54 14.57 -21.18
N ALA A 277 -4.52 14.16 -20.43
CA ALA A 277 -3.20 13.84 -20.96
C ALA A 277 -3.12 12.47 -21.65
N VAL A 278 -3.85 11.47 -21.15
CA VAL A 278 -3.75 10.08 -21.60
C VAL A 278 -5.05 9.65 -22.30
N PRO A 279 -5.03 9.18 -23.55
CA PRO A 279 -6.23 8.69 -24.24
C PRO A 279 -6.90 7.55 -23.47
N ALA A 280 -8.23 7.50 -23.43
CA ALA A 280 -8.99 6.49 -22.69
C ALA A 280 -8.57 5.04 -23.01
N THR A 281 -8.22 4.76 -24.27
CA THR A 281 -7.78 3.43 -24.70
C THR A 281 -6.38 3.04 -24.21
N GLU A 282 -5.61 4.01 -23.72
CA GLU A 282 -4.23 3.87 -23.26
C GLU A 282 -4.09 4.06 -21.74
N ARG A 283 -5.10 4.60 -21.07
CA ARG A 283 -5.09 4.76 -19.60
C ARG A 283 -4.95 3.43 -18.86
N HIS A 284 -4.11 3.46 -17.83
CA HIS A 284 -3.95 2.38 -16.87
C HIS A 284 -4.08 2.91 -15.43
N LEU A 285 -4.64 2.10 -14.54
CA LEU A 285 -4.58 2.27 -13.09
C LEU A 285 -3.80 1.10 -12.50
N ALA A 286 -2.69 1.36 -11.84
CA ALA A 286 -1.82 0.31 -11.32
C ALA A 286 -1.52 0.47 -9.84
N ILE A 287 -1.37 -0.64 -9.15
CA ILE A 287 -1.26 -0.63 -7.69
C ILE A 287 0.19 -0.52 -7.23
N ALA A 288 0.40 0.34 -6.24
CA ALA A 288 1.62 0.41 -5.44
C ALA A 288 1.27 0.38 -3.95
N GLY A 289 2.24 0.01 -3.13
CA GLY A 289 2.10 -0.05 -1.69
C GLY A 289 3.29 -0.76 -1.07
N LEU A 290 3.61 -0.42 0.17
CA LEU A 290 4.61 -1.15 0.95
C LEU A 290 4.17 -2.62 1.11
N PHE A 291 5.07 -3.52 1.50
CA PHE A 291 4.68 -4.90 1.82
C PHE A 291 3.52 -4.92 2.83
N SER A 292 2.62 -5.91 2.83
CA SER A 292 1.50 -5.97 3.78
C SER A 292 0.52 -4.78 3.81
N SER A 293 0.51 -3.92 2.80
CA SER A 293 -0.45 -2.79 2.68
C SER A 293 -1.75 -3.15 1.94
N GLY A 294 -2.00 -4.43 1.66
CA GLY A 294 -3.21 -4.86 0.95
C GLY A 294 -3.21 -4.66 -0.57
N THR A 295 -2.05 -4.43 -1.19
CA THR A 295 -1.95 -4.22 -2.65
C THR A 295 -2.62 -5.30 -3.51
N ASN A 296 -2.63 -6.56 -3.04
CA ASN A 296 -3.26 -7.67 -3.76
C ASN A 296 -4.78 -7.60 -3.70
N LEU A 297 -5.34 -7.18 -2.55
CA LEU A 297 -6.78 -7.04 -2.38
C LEU A 297 -7.30 -5.94 -3.32
N VAL A 298 -6.63 -4.78 -3.32
CA VAL A 298 -7.00 -3.64 -4.19
C VAL A 298 -6.94 -4.03 -5.66
N SER A 299 -5.87 -4.69 -6.10
CA SER A 299 -5.72 -5.04 -7.51
C SER A 299 -6.80 -6.02 -7.96
N ILE A 300 -7.17 -7.00 -7.12
CA ILE A 300 -8.28 -7.92 -7.41
C ILE A 300 -9.59 -7.14 -7.47
N LEU A 301 -9.89 -6.30 -6.47
CA LEU A 301 -11.12 -5.51 -6.43
C LEU A 301 -11.29 -4.67 -7.71
N LEU A 302 -10.25 -3.95 -8.13
CA LEU A 302 -10.31 -3.14 -9.34
C LEU A 302 -10.42 -3.99 -10.61
N GLN A 303 -9.63 -5.06 -10.74
CA GLN A 303 -9.67 -5.91 -11.94
C GLN A 303 -11.02 -6.58 -12.17
N HIS A 304 -11.77 -6.84 -11.10
CA HIS A 304 -13.08 -7.49 -11.17
C HIS A 304 -14.22 -6.49 -11.33
N ASN A 305 -14.10 -5.28 -10.78
CA ASN A 305 -15.20 -4.35 -10.65
C ASN A 305 -15.01 -3.05 -11.43
N CYS A 306 -13.90 -2.83 -12.14
CA CYS A 306 -13.66 -1.61 -12.89
C CYS A 306 -13.27 -1.89 -14.34
N ALA A 307 -13.83 -1.11 -15.25
CA ALA A 307 -13.47 -1.14 -16.66
C ALA A 307 -13.50 0.26 -17.28
N ILE A 308 -12.60 0.52 -18.24
CA ILE A 308 -12.65 1.71 -19.10
C ILE A 308 -13.44 1.33 -20.36
N PRO A 309 -14.67 1.85 -20.57
CA PRO A 309 -15.53 1.42 -21.67
C PRO A 309 -14.86 1.47 -23.05
N GLU A 310 -14.20 2.58 -23.38
CA GLU A 310 -13.55 2.78 -24.67
C GLU A 310 -12.42 1.77 -24.93
N ARG A 311 -11.75 1.34 -23.85
CA ARG A 311 -10.72 0.31 -23.92
C ARG A 311 -11.33 -1.07 -24.12
N VAL A 312 -12.44 -1.37 -23.46
CA VAL A 312 -13.20 -2.61 -23.65
C VAL A 312 -13.71 -2.71 -25.08
N ASP A 313 -14.25 -1.63 -25.62
CA ASP A 313 -14.76 -1.58 -26.99
C ASP A 313 -13.65 -1.81 -28.02
N LYS A 314 -12.48 -1.20 -27.83
CA LYS A 314 -11.34 -1.33 -28.76
C LYS A 314 -10.60 -2.66 -28.68
N LEU A 315 -10.37 -3.18 -27.47
CA LEU A 315 -9.48 -4.33 -27.24
C LEU A 315 -10.22 -5.62 -26.88
N GLY A 316 -11.55 -5.53 -26.76
CA GLY A 316 -12.39 -6.59 -26.24
C GLY A 316 -12.19 -6.81 -24.74
N ARG A 317 -12.91 -7.81 -24.22
CA ARG A 317 -12.86 -8.13 -22.80
C ARG A 317 -11.61 -8.93 -22.47
N ARG A 318 -10.59 -8.25 -21.93
CA ARG A 318 -9.38 -8.86 -21.38
C ARG A 318 -9.27 -8.57 -19.89
N ARG A 319 -8.66 -9.49 -19.15
CA ARG A 319 -8.43 -9.34 -17.71
C ARG A 319 -7.80 -7.98 -17.41
N GLY A 320 -8.44 -7.24 -16.50
CA GLY A 320 -7.97 -5.95 -15.98
C GLY A 320 -8.57 -4.73 -16.66
N HIS A 321 -8.88 -4.72 -17.95
CA HIS A 321 -9.54 -3.55 -18.59
C HIS A 321 -8.86 -2.18 -18.33
N GLY A 322 -7.54 -2.16 -18.18
CA GLY A 322 -6.77 -0.98 -17.75
C GLY A 322 -6.35 -1.01 -16.28
N MET A 323 -6.90 -1.92 -15.46
CA MET A 323 -6.52 -2.17 -14.07
C MET A 323 -5.34 -3.16 -14.01
N GLU A 324 -4.18 -2.66 -13.62
CA GLU A 324 -2.94 -3.43 -13.58
C GLU A 324 -2.62 -3.91 -12.17
N TRP A 325 -2.06 -5.13 -12.10
CA TRP A 325 -1.66 -5.76 -10.83
C TRP A 325 -0.58 -4.98 -10.07
N GLN A 326 0.27 -4.25 -10.80
CA GLN A 326 1.38 -3.49 -10.24
C GLN A 326 1.80 -2.37 -11.19
N VAL A 327 2.40 -1.31 -10.64
CA VAL A 327 3.06 -0.26 -11.42
C VAL A 327 4.26 -0.80 -12.24
N PRO A 328 4.67 -0.14 -13.36
CA PRO A 328 5.74 -0.62 -14.25
C PRO A 328 7.12 -0.82 -13.61
N TYR A 329 7.36 -0.15 -12.49
CA TYR A 329 8.59 -0.22 -11.71
C TYR A 329 8.45 -1.09 -10.43
N GLY A 330 7.38 -1.88 -10.35
CA GLY A 330 7.11 -2.82 -9.26
C GLY A 330 6.39 -2.18 -8.08
N LYS A 331 5.32 -2.83 -7.61
CA LYS A 331 4.40 -2.29 -6.59
C LYS A 331 5.02 -1.93 -5.24
N HIS A 332 6.14 -2.55 -4.87
CA HIS A 332 6.81 -2.31 -3.58
C HIS A 332 8.01 -1.36 -3.69
N THR A 333 8.35 -0.88 -4.89
CA THR A 333 9.52 -0.03 -5.09
C THR A 333 9.21 1.40 -4.61
N PRO A 334 9.99 1.97 -3.67
CA PRO A 334 9.83 3.37 -3.29
C PRO A 334 10.21 4.29 -4.47
N LEU A 335 9.53 5.43 -4.58
CA LEU A 335 9.66 6.31 -5.74
C LEU A 335 11.09 6.85 -5.93
N PHE A 336 11.85 7.07 -4.85
CA PHE A 336 13.25 7.54 -4.95
C PHE A 336 14.23 6.50 -5.53
N LEU A 337 13.84 5.23 -5.64
CA LEU A 337 14.63 4.21 -6.36
C LEU A 337 14.18 4.03 -7.80
N VAL A 338 13.07 4.66 -8.20
CA VAL A 338 12.54 4.55 -9.55
C VAL A 338 13.30 5.51 -10.44
N LYS A 339 14.11 4.94 -11.33
CA LYS A 339 14.75 5.69 -12.40
C LYS A 339 13.76 5.89 -13.56
N PRO A 340 13.77 7.05 -14.26
CA PRO A 340 12.86 7.33 -15.37
C PRO A 340 12.85 6.22 -16.43
N GLU A 341 14.01 5.67 -16.74
CA GLU A 341 14.22 4.67 -17.79
C GLU A 341 13.99 3.21 -17.33
N PHE A 342 13.65 2.97 -16.06
CA PHE A 342 13.59 1.62 -15.51
C PHE A 342 12.16 1.04 -15.45
N HIS A 343 11.89 0.10 -16.35
CA HIS A 343 10.90 -0.96 -16.14
C HIS A 343 11.51 -2.06 -15.27
N VAL A 344 11.26 -2.01 -13.96
CA VAL A 344 11.77 -3.00 -12.99
C VAL A 344 11.10 -4.36 -13.21
N THR A 345 9.87 -4.39 -13.73
CA THR A 345 9.18 -5.65 -14.00
C THR A 345 9.81 -6.32 -15.23
N GLY A 346 10.67 -7.32 -15.00
CA GLY A 346 11.36 -8.01 -16.09
C GLY A 346 10.42 -8.67 -17.11
N ARG A 347 10.99 -9.12 -18.25
CA ARG A 347 10.65 -10.36 -18.99
C ARG A 347 9.17 -10.80 -19.19
N ARG A 348 8.40 -10.95 -18.12
CA ARG A 348 7.28 -11.88 -18.02
C ARG A 348 5.94 -11.23 -17.63
N THR A 349 5.87 -9.90 -17.52
CA THR A 349 4.59 -9.23 -17.23
C THR A 349 4.07 -8.48 -18.45
N ASN A 350 2.75 -8.42 -18.60
CA ASN A 350 2.09 -7.67 -19.68
C ASN A 350 2.30 -6.15 -19.58
N ILE A 351 2.91 -5.68 -18.48
CA ILE A 351 3.12 -4.27 -18.14
C ILE A 351 4.31 -3.65 -18.90
N LYS A 352 5.15 -4.45 -19.57
CA LYS A 352 6.33 -3.92 -20.28
C LYS A 352 6.02 -2.88 -21.36
N ASN A 353 4.83 -2.95 -21.94
CA ASN A 353 4.43 -2.07 -23.02
C ASN A 353 3.60 -0.89 -22.53
N ILE A 354 3.46 -0.73 -21.21
CA ILE A 354 2.75 0.39 -20.60
C ILE A 354 3.77 1.48 -20.32
N HIS A 355 3.63 2.62 -20.98
CA HIS A 355 4.47 3.77 -20.67
C HIS A 355 4.17 4.23 -19.23
N PRO A 356 5.17 4.59 -18.40
CA PRO A 356 4.93 5.03 -17.03
C PRO A 356 3.97 6.22 -16.93
N ASP A 357 3.96 7.11 -17.92
CA ASP A 357 3.07 8.28 -17.94
C ASP A 357 1.62 7.94 -18.33
N ASP A 358 1.38 6.76 -18.92
CA ASP A 358 0.02 6.28 -19.22
C ASP A 358 -0.64 5.61 -18.01
N CYS A 359 0.04 5.63 -16.86
CA CYS A 359 -0.29 4.85 -15.69
C CYS A 359 -0.51 5.73 -14.45
N LEU A 360 -1.75 5.82 -14.01
CA LEU A 360 -2.09 6.38 -12.71
C LEU A 360 -1.79 5.37 -11.60
N VAL A 361 -1.10 5.82 -10.56
CA VAL A 361 -0.76 4.95 -9.43
C VAL A 361 -1.85 5.02 -8.36
N ALA A 362 -2.44 3.88 -8.01
CA ALA A 362 -3.28 3.72 -6.82
C ALA A 362 -2.41 3.16 -5.68
N LEU A 363 -2.11 4.03 -4.71
CA LEU A 363 -1.21 3.77 -3.60
C LEU A 363 -1.97 3.40 -2.33
N SER A 364 -1.86 2.14 -1.92
CA SER A 364 -2.45 1.65 -0.67
C SER A 364 -1.49 1.87 0.50
N VAL A 365 -1.97 2.56 1.54
CA VAL A 365 -1.22 2.82 2.78
C VAL A 365 -1.98 2.23 3.95
N ARG A 366 -1.31 1.44 4.78
CA ARG A 366 -1.92 0.83 5.96
C ARG A 366 -1.49 1.56 7.21
N HIS A 367 -2.37 1.63 8.21
CA HIS A 367 -2.06 2.20 9.52
C HIS A 367 -0.73 1.63 10.06
N PRO A 368 0.20 2.49 10.53
CA PRO A 368 1.59 2.08 10.79
C PRO A 368 1.69 0.97 11.82
N TYR A 369 0.87 0.97 12.87
CA TYR A 369 0.90 -0.07 13.90
C TYR A 369 0.47 -1.43 13.35
N ASP A 370 -0.64 -1.49 12.62
CA ASP A 370 -1.13 -2.72 11.99
C ASP A 370 -0.20 -3.25 10.91
N TRP A 371 0.39 -2.32 10.15
CA TRP A 371 1.40 -2.64 9.16
C TRP A 371 2.65 -3.25 9.81
N ILE A 372 3.19 -2.63 10.86
CA ILE A 372 4.35 -3.12 11.59
C ILE A 372 4.05 -4.51 12.19
N ALA A 373 2.89 -4.69 12.82
CA ALA A 373 2.47 -5.99 13.36
C ALA A 373 2.40 -7.07 12.27
N SER A 374 1.95 -6.71 11.05
CA SER A 374 1.97 -7.61 9.91
C SER A 374 3.40 -7.95 9.46
N MET A 375 4.28 -6.96 9.40
CA MET A 375 5.69 -7.16 9.04
C MET A 375 6.43 -8.05 10.05
N CYS A 376 6.07 -7.98 11.33
CA CYS A 376 6.56 -8.89 12.36
C CYS A 376 6.25 -10.36 12.09
N ARG A 377 5.07 -10.63 11.52
CA ARG A 377 4.67 -12.00 11.12
C ARG A 377 5.31 -12.39 9.79
N HIS A 378 5.40 -11.43 8.87
CA HIS A 378 5.89 -11.64 7.50
C HIS A 378 6.83 -10.51 7.10
N GLY A 379 8.13 -10.64 7.40
CA GLY A 379 9.11 -9.60 7.03
C GLY A 379 9.36 -9.45 5.53
N TYR A 380 8.86 -10.37 4.70
CA TYR A 380 9.15 -10.45 3.26
C TYR A 380 10.66 -10.34 2.99
N THR A 381 11.05 -9.33 2.21
CA THR A 381 12.44 -9.01 1.88
C THR A 381 13.08 -7.98 2.82
N ALA A 382 12.32 -7.44 3.78
CA ALA A 382 12.85 -6.62 4.85
C ALA A 382 13.42 -7.51 5.97
N LYS A 383 14.58 -7.13 6.48
CA LYS A 383 15.33 -7.85 7.52
C LYS A 383 15.79 -6.84 8.57
N TRP A 384 15.45 -7.10 9.83
CA TRP A 384 15.90 -6.35 11.00
C TRP A 384 15.91 -7.29 12.21
N ALA A 385 16.66 -6.94 13.25
CA ALA A 385 16.72 -7.75 14.45
C ALA A 385 15.39 -7.67 15.22
N HIS A 386 14.67 -8.78 15.31
CA HIS A 386 13.47 -8.92 16.15
C HIS A 386 13.26 -10.38 16.54
N THR A 387 12.44 -10.60 17.56
CA THR A 387 11.92 -11.93 17.90
C THR A 387 10.41 -11.92 17.82
N ARG A 388 9.76 -13.08 17.68
CA ARG A 388 8.28 -13.15 17.67
C ARG A 388 7.62 -12.55 18.92
N LYS A 389 8.30 -12.62 20.08
CA LYS A 389 7.80 -12.11 21.37
C LYS A 389 8.03 -10.62 21.58
N ASN A 390 8.95 -10.03 20.82
CA ASN A 390 9.43 -8.67 21.03
C ASN A 390 9.54 -7.95 19.69
N CYS A 391 8.54 -8.12 18.82
CA CYS A 391 8.47 -7.39 17.56
C CYS A 391 7.40 -6.31 17.69
N PRO A 392 7.61 -5.08 17.20
CA PRO A 392 8.73 -4.58 16.35
C PRO A 392 10.09 -4.34 17.00
N HIS A 393 10.20 -4.41 18.33
CA HIS A 393 11.40 -3.96 19.08
C HIS A 393 11.76 -2.49 18.82
N LEU A 394 10.79 -1.57 18.95
CA LEU A 394 11.02 -0.13 18.70
C LEU A 394 11.97 0.52 19.74
N ALA A 395 12.08 -0.04 20.94
CA ALA A 395 12.94 0.49 22.01
C ALA A 395 14.27 -0.27 22.11
N ASN A 396 15.38 0.48 22.23
CA ASN A 396 16.69 0.06 22.77
C ASN A 396 17.34 -1.22 22.22
N SER A 397 17.34 -1.43 20.90
CA SER A 397 18.27 -2.38 20.28
C SER A 397 19.40 -1.66 19.54
N GLU A 398 20.64 -2.05 19.82
CA GLU A 398 21.84 -1.57 19.13
C GLU A 398 21.84 -1.89 17.62
N ASN A 399 20.88 -2.70 17.14
CA ASN A 399 20.75 -3.11 15.75
C ASN A 399 19.31 -3.02 15.23
N ARG A 400 18.77 -1.80 15.20
CA ARG A 400 17.42 -1.49 14.68
C ARG A 400 17.36 -1.31 13.15
N THR A 401 18.50 -1.30 12.48
CA THR A 401 18.58 -1.07 11.04
C THR A 401 17.77 -2.10 10.25
N VAL A 402 16.91 -1.61 9.37
CA VAL A 402 16.13 -2.43 8.44
C VAL A 402 16.83 -2.45 7.09
N ARG A 403 17.26 -3.64 6.66
CA ARG A 403 17.70 -3.89 5.30
C ARG A 403 16.52 -4.41 4.48
N ALA A 404 16.07 -3.66 3.48
CA ALA A 404 14.99 -4.07 2.59
C ALA A 404 15.47 -4.23 1.14
N ARG A 405 15.09 -5.33 0.50
CA ARG A 405 15.33 -5.55 -0.94
C ARG A 405 14.07 -5.28 -1.73
N PHE A 406 14.10 -4.23 -2.54
CA PHE A 406 13.07 -3.88 -3.51
C PHE A 406 13.46 -4.39 -4.91
N GLY A 407 12.54 -4.29 -5.87
CA GLY A 407 12.83 -4.67 -7.25
C GLY A 407 13.97 -3.83 -7.87
N ALA A 408 14.06 -2.55 -7.51
CA ALA A 408 15.07 -1.62 -8.02
C ALA A 408 16.42 -1.67 -7.29
N GLY A 409 16.51 -2.29 -6.10
CA GLY A 409 17.74 -2.27 -5.31
C GLY A 409 17.55 -2.65 -3.85
N ILE A 410 18.63 -2.54 -3.08
CA ILE A 410 18.63 -2.71 -1.62
C ILE A 410 18.71 -1.34 -0.98
N THR A 411 17.94 -1.12 0.08
CA THR A 411 17.94 0.11 0.88
C THR A 411 18.04 -0.24 2.35
N TYR A 412 18.64 0.67 3.10
CA TYR A 412 18.78 0.59 4.55
C TYR A 412 17.99 1.73 5.17
N PHE A 413 17.24 1.42 6.22
CA PHE A 413 16.52 2.38 7.04
C PHE A 413 16.99 2.20 8.48
N ASP A 414 17.02 3.27 9.28
CA ASP A 414 17.46 3.23 10.67
C ASP A 414 16.55 2.33 11.53
N ASN A 415 15.25 2.27 11.20
CA ASN A 415 14.28 1.40 11.87
C ASN A 415 13.01 1.17 11.02
N ILE A 416 12.13 0.29 11.50
CA ILE A 416 10.92 -0.11 10.78
C ILE A 416 9.90 1.03 10.64
N ALA A 417 9.84 1.95 11.60
CA ALA A 417 8.97 3.13 11.51
C ALA A 417 9.48 4.13 10.46
N GLN A 418 10.80 4.35 10.40
CA GLN A 418 11.39 5.15 9.33
C GLN A 418 11.18 4.51 7.95
N MET A 419 11.31 3.19 7.82
CA MET A 419 10.97 2.51 6.56
C MET A 419 9.53 2.81 6.10
N TRP A 420 8.56 2.81 7.03
CA TRP A 420 7.19 3.19 6.71
C TRP A 420 7.07 4.66 6.29
N ASN A 421 7.66 5.57 7.07
CA ASN A 421 7.62 7.01 6.80
C ASN A 421 8.27 7.38 5.46
N ASP A 422 9.51 6.93 5.24
CA ASP A 422 10.29 7.29 4.06
C ASP A 422 9.68 6.70 2.78
N TRP A 423 9.17 5.46 2.85
CA TRP A 423 8.56 4.81 1.69
C TRP A 423 7.26 5.50 1.27
N ASN A 424 6.34 5.76 2.21
CA ASN A 424 5.07 6.42 1.89
C ASN A 424 5.29 7.90 1.57
N GLY A 425 6.16 8.57 2.33
CA GLY A 425 6.56 9.96 2.10
C GLY A 425 7.14 10.19 0.70
N ALA A 426 7.87 9.21 0.16
CA ALA A 426 8.41 9.30 -1.20
C ALA A 426 7.32 9.49 -2.27
N TYR A 427 6.15 8.90 -2.08
CA TYR A 427 5.00 9.10 -2.98
C TYR A 427 4.21 10.37 -2.63
N TYR A 428 4.00 10.61 -1.34
CA TYR A 428 3.22 11.76 -0.88
C TYR A 428 3.88 13.09 -1.26
N TYR A 429 5.17 13.26 -0.97
CA TYR A 429 5.88 14.52 -1.21
C TYR A 429 6.29 14.73 -2.68
N ASN A 430 6.40 13.65 -3.47
CA ASN A 430 6.75 13.73 -4.90
C ASN A 430 5.55 13.48 -5.82
N ALA A 431 4.33 13.75 -5.34
CA ALA A 431 3.12 13.48 -6.12
C ALA A 431 3.07 14.23 -7.46
N THR A 432 3.77 15.36 -7.58
CA THR A 432 3.85 16.12 -8.84
C THR A 432 4.71 15.45 -9.91
N ALA A 433 5.60 14.52 -9.53
CA ALA A 433 6.48 13.84 -10.48
C ALA A 433 5.74 12.76 -11.25
N ARG A 434 4.76 12.09 -10.62
CA ARG A 434 3.93 11.04 -11.23
C ARG A 434 2.54 11.05 -10.60
N PRO A 435 1.48 11.08 -11.42
CA PRO A 435 0.14 11.18 -10.91
C PRO A 435 -0.17 9.94 -10.05
N ASN A 436 -0.63 10.16 -8.83
CA ASN A 436 -0.98 9.09 -7.92
C ASN A 436 -2.13 9.48 -7.00
N ILE A 437 -2.90 8.47 -6.62
CA ILE A 437 -3.92 8.55 -5.59
C ILE A 437 -3.46 7.72 -4.40
N MET A 438 -3.36 8.34 -3.24
CA MET A 438 -3.05 7.66 -1.98
C MET A 438 -4.30 7.50 -1.14
N PHE A 439 -4.55 6.27 -0.67
CA PHE A 439 -5.71 5.92 0.15
C PHE A 439 -5.31 4.93 1.24
N ARG A 440 -6.18 4.81 2.26
CA ARG A 440 -5.93 3.92 3.40
C ARG A 440 -6.38 2.49 3.11
N PHE A 441 -5.66 1.51 3.61
CA PHE A 441 -6.07 0.11 3.54
C PHE A 441 -7.43 -0.10 4.20
N GLU A 442 -7.65 0.59 5.31
CA GLU A 442 -8.87 0.56 6.11
C GLU A 442 -10.08 1.05 5.31
N ASP A 443 -9.88 1.99 4.36
CA ASP A 443 -10.94 2.44 3.46
C ASP A 443 -11.39 1.37 2.46
N ILE A 444 -10.50 0.43 2.11
CA ILE A 444 -10.89 -0.73 1.30
C ILE A 444 -11.78 -1.66 2.11
N VAL A 445 -11.51 -1.79 3.41
CA VAL A 445 -12.22 -2.71 4.30
C VAL A 445 -13.62 -2.17 4.61
N PHE A 446 -13.72 -0.90 4.98
CA PHE A 446 -14.97 -0.31 5.46
C PHE A 446 -15.78 0.38 4.35
N TYR A 447 -15.13 0.80 3.27
CA TYR A 447 -15.76 1.52 2.16
C TYR A 447 -15.40 0.92 0.77
N PRO A 448 -15.41 -0.42 0.58
CA PRO A 448 -14.88 -1.06 -0.64
C PRO A 448 -15.51 -0.54 -1.92
N LYS A 449 -16.84 -0.42 -1.95
CA LYS A 449 -17.59 0.02 -3.14
C LYS A 449 -17.30 1.48 -3.48
N GLN A 450 -17.31 2.36 -2.47
CA GLN A 450 -17.05 3.79 -2.65
C GLN A 450 -15.61 4.04 -3.10
N LEU A 451 -14.64 3.41 -2.44
CA LEU A 451 -13.23 3.51 -2.82
C LEU A 451 -13.01 3.02 -4.25
N THR A 452 -13.54 1.84 -4.60
CA THR A 452 -13.42 1.28 -5.95
C THR A 452 -14.04 2.21 -6.99
N ARG A 453 -15.22 2.79 -6.70
CA ARG A 453 -15.87 3.76 -7.60
C ARG A 453 -15.00 5.00 -7.83
N LEU A 454 -14.45 5.58 -6.76
CA LEU A 454 -13.61 6.77 -6.84
C LEU A 454 -12.32 6.51 -7.64
N LEU A 455 -11.63 5.41 -7.35
CA LEU A 455 -10.43 5.00 -8.07
C LEU A 455 -10.73 4.72 -9.55
N CYS A 456 -11.83 4.01 -9.84
CA CYS A 456 -12.25 3.68 -11.20
C CYS A 456 -12.62 4.94 -12.00
N GLY A 457 -13.43 5.81 -11.42
CA GLY A 457 -13.84 7.08 -12.04
C GLY A 457 -12.66 8.01 -12.31
N CYS A 458 -11.60 7.95 -11.49
CA CYS A 458 -10.43 8.79 -11.69
C CYS A 458 -9.77 8.60 -13.06
N ILE A 459 -9.73 7.37 -13.58
CA ILE A 459 -9.17 7.08 -14.90
C ILE A 459 -10.22 7.09 -16.03
N GLY A 460 -11.45 7.54 -15.75
CA GLY A 460 -12.57 7.51 -16.67
C GLY A 460 -13.19 6.11 -16.82
N GLY A 461 -12.93 5.22 -15.87
CA GLY A 461 -13.60 3.92 -15.80
C GLY A 461 -14.97 4.01 -15.13
N GLN A 462 -15.72 2.92 -15.23
CA GLN A 462 -17.01 2.74 -14.57
C GLN A 462 -16.98 1.44 -13.76
N LEU A 463 -17.74 1.43 -12.65
CA LEU A 463 -17.97 0.18 -11.94
C LEU A 463 -18.69 -0.78 -12.86
N TYR A 464 -18.10 -1.95 -13.05
CA TYR A 464 -18.69 -3.01 -13.82
C TYR A 464 -19.66 -3.76 -12.91
N GLU A 465 -20.94 -3.63 -13.18
CA GLU A 465 -21.91 -4.61 -12.70
C GLU A 465 -21.80 -5.84 -13.59
N PRO A 466 -21.57 -7.03 -13.03
CA PRO A 466 -21.72 -8.26 -13.78
C PRO A 466 -23.17 -8.35 -14.25
N LYS A 467 -23.46 -7.79 -15.43
CA LYS A 467 -24.63 -8.22 -16.20
C LYS A 467 -24.48 -9.71 -16.30
N ASP A 468 -25.49 -10.42 -15.79
CA ASP A 468 -25.52 -11.87 -15.64
C ASP A 468 -24.72 -12.48 -16.77
N HIS A 469 -23.55 -13.02 -16.40
CA HIS A 469 -22.74 -13.82 -17.31
C HIS A 469 -23.46 -15.18 -17.45
N ASP A 470 -24.71 -15.13 -17.91
CA ASP A 470 -25.42 -16.19 -18.59
C ASP A 470 -24.99 -16.14 -20.06
N SER A 471 -23.78 -16.61 -20.31
CA SER A 471 -23.34 -17.18 -21.60
C SER A 471 -22.00 -17.87 -21.41
#